data_AF-A0A838DYA7-F1
#
_entry.id   AF-A0A838DYA7-F1
#
_cell.length_a   1.000
_cell.length_b   1.000
_cell.length_c   1.000
_cell.angle_alpha   90.00
_cell.angle_beta   90.00
_cell.angle_gamma   90.00
#
_symmetry.space_group_name_H-M   'P 1'
#
loop_
_entity.id
_entity.type
_entity.pdbx_description
1 polymer ?
#
loop_
_entity_poly.entity_id
_entity_poly.type
_entity_poly.pdbx_seq_one_letter_code
_entity_poly.pdbx_strand_id
1 'polypeptide(L)'
;MARSIETNPAESPNWRKHKNACPFYRERWFPGSDFMAGEPMYQVFCMKGTPPLTTEEQDQCFRSKACCWRLASQRNAADASSAAEQRAGTQKSSRVS
;
A
#
# COMPACT_ATOMS: atom_id res chain seq x y z
N MET A 1 8.50 23.48 -19.33
CA MET A 1 7.48 22.44 -19.60
C MET A 1 7.20 21.75 -18.28
N ALA A 2 6.03 22.02 -17.67
CA ALA A 2 5.62 21.37 -16.44
C ALA A 2 5.67 19.85 -16.65
N ARG A 3 6.46 19.15 -15.83
CA ARG A 3 6.61 17.70 -15.95
C ARG A 3 5.26 17.11 -15.50
N SER A 4 4.45 16.68 -16.47
CA SER A 4 3.08 16.26 -16.22
C SER A 4 3.02 15.23 -15.10
N ILE A 5 2.29 15.58 -14.04
CA ILE A 5 2.02 14.79 -12.84
C ILE A 5 1.26 13.50 -13.21
N GLU A 6 0.79 13.37 -14.45
CA GLU A 6 0.01 12.23 -14.95
C GLU A 6 0.86 11.11 -15.57
N THR A 7 2.19 11.16 -15.46
CA THR A 7 3.06 10.16 -16.10
C THR A 7 2.91 8.79 -15.43
N ASN A 8 2.39 7.78 -16.15
CA ASN A 8 2.30 6.40 -15.65
C ASN A 8 3.70 5.80 -15.39
N PRO A 9 3.93 5.09 -14.26
CA PRO A 9 5.19 4.39 -14.01
C PRO A 9 5.58 3.30 -15.00
N ALA A 10 4.64 2.78 -15.79
CA ALA A 10 4.96 1.87 -16.89
C ALA A 10 5.67 2.57 -18.06
N GLU A 11 5.51 3.89 -18.19
CA GLU A 11 5.88 4.66 -19.37
C GLU A 11 7.16 5.49 -19.18
N SER A 12 7.73 5.56 -17.97
CA SER A 12 8.94 6.34 -17.71
C SER A 12 9.98 5.59 -16.86
N PRO A 13 11.25 5.57 -17.27
CA PRO A 13 12.33 4.94 -16.50
C PRO A 13 12.70 5.71 -15.23
N ASN A 14 12.12 6.89 -15.00
CA ASN A 14 12.40 7.74 -13.84
C ASN A 14 11.75 7.24 -12.54
N TRP A 15 10.91 6.22 -12.61
CA TRP A 15 10.25 5.66 -11.44
C TRP A 15 11.16 4.70 -10.70
N ARG A 16 11.45 5.03 -9.45
CA ARG A 16 12.30 4.22 -8.57
C ARG A 16 11.45 3.26 -7.76
N LYS A 17 11.98 2.05 -7.58
CA LYS A 17 11.45 1.06 -6.64
C LYS A 17 12.29 1.10 -5.37
N HIS A 18 11.66 1.36 -4.24
CA HIS A 18 12.33 1.35 -2.96
C HIS A 18 12.60 -0.11 -2.52
N LYS A 19 13.83 -0.43 -2.08
CA LYS A 19 14.28 -1.81 -1.80
C LYS A 19 13.48 -2.52 -0.70
N ASN A 20 12.97 -1.76 0.25
CA ASN A 20 12.25 -2.28 1.42
C ASN A 20 10.74 -2.01 1.38
N ALA A 21 10.26 -1.28 0.37
CA ALA A 21 8.85 -0.94 0.28
C ALA A 21 8.01 -2.02 -0.40
N CYS A 22 6.70 -1.81 -0.32
CA CYS A 22 5.67 -2.53 -1.04
C CYS A 22 6.06 -2.72 -2.52
N PRO A 23 5.89 -3.93 -3.08
CA PRO A 23 6.25 -4.21 -4.46
C PRO A 23 5.50 -3.34 -5.48
N PHE A 24 4.36 -2.76 -5.10
CA PHE A 24 3.55 -1.87 -5.92
C PHE A 24 3.85 -0.38 -5.71
N TYR A 25 4.66 -0.02 -4.73
CA TYR A 25 5.04 1.37 -4.45
C TYR A 25 6.11 1.84 -5.44
N ARG A 26 5.88 3.01 -6.04
CA ARG A 26 6.83 3.69 -6.93
C ARG A 26 6.92 5.14 -6.53
N GLU A 27 8.11 5.72 -6.63
CA GLU A 27 8.33 7.14 -6.42
C GLU A 27 9.19 7.73 -7.53
N ARG A 28 9.00 9.01 -7.80
CA ARG A 28 9.80 9.78 -8.76
C ARG A 28 10.16 11.12 -8.14
N TRP A 29 11.43 11.48 -8.24
CA TRP A 29 11.94 12.76 -7.79
C TRP A 29 12.00 13.75 -8.94
N PHE A 30 11.69 15.02 -8.69
CA PHE A 30 11.78 16.09 -9.66
C PHE A 30 13.00 16.98 -9.35
N PRO A 31 14.20 16.68 -9.88
CA PRO A 31 15.44 17.42 -9.57
C PRO A 31 15.47 18.91 -10.01
N GLY A 32 14.38 19.45 -10.53
CA GLY A 32 14.23 20.85 -10.89
C GLY A 32 12.86 21.40 -10.53
N SER A 33 12.17 20.80 -9.55
CA SER A 33 10.92 21.37 -9.03
C SER A 33 11.23 22.63 -8.23
N ASP A 34 10.51 23.71 -8.53
CA ASP A 34 10.55 24.91 -7.71
C ASP A 34 9.53 24.81 -6.55
N PHE A 35 10.03 24.45 -5.37
CA PHE A 35 9.20 24.40 -4.16
C PHE A 35 8.62 25.77 -3.80
N MET A 36 9.32 26.87 -4.11
CA MET A 36 8.83 28.23 -3.83
C MET A 36 7.68 28.62 -4.76
N ALA A 37 7.64 28.06 -5.97
CA ALA A 37 6.51 28.17 -6.88
C ALA A 37 5.38 27.16 -6.58
N GLY A 38 5.50 26.35 -5.53
CA GLY A 38 4.51 25.34 -5.15
C GLY A 38 4.57 24.05 -5.98
N GLU A 39 5.68 23.80 -6.69
CA GLU A 39 5.83 22.56 -7.44
C GLU A 39 6.20 21.37 -6.53
N PRO A 40 5.66 20.16 -6.80
CA PRO A 40 5.95 18.98 -5.99
C PRO A 40 7.40 18.51 -6.18
N MET A 41 8.12 18.28 -5.07
CA MET A 41 9.49 17.75 -5.08
C MET A 41 9.58 16.29 -5.50
N TYR A 42 8.56 15.51 -5.17
CA TYR A 42 8.45 14.11 -5.53
C TYR A 42 6.99 13.72 -5.76
N GLN A 43 6.79 12.62 -6.47
CA GLN A 43 5.50 12.01 -6.67
C GLN A 43 5.54 10.54 -6.29
N VAL A 44 4.47 10.09 -5.64
CA VAL A 44 4.25 8.70 -5.27
C VAL A 44 3.17 8.11 -6.16
N PHE A 45 3.34 6.85 -6.55
CA PHE A 45 2.35 6.08 -7.29
C PHE A 45 2.25 4.66 -6.76
N CYS A 46 1.04 4.14 -6.73
CA CYS A 46 0.76 2.74 -6.42
C CYS A 46 0.23 2.03 -7.65
N MET A 47 0.87 0.93 -8.07
CA MET A 47 0.41 0.14 -9.23
C MET A 47 -0.96 -0.52 -9.03
N LYS A 48 -1.55 -0.45 -7.83
CA LYS A 48 -2.92 -0.88 -7.54
C LYS A 48 -3.93 0.27 -7.55
N GLY A 49 -3.54 1.47 -7.97
CA GLY A 49 -4.42 2.65 -8.00
C GLY A 49 -4.77 3.18 -6.61
N THR A 50 -4.06 2.74 -5.57
CA THR A 50 -4.29 3.13 -4.18
C THR A 50 -3.00 3.70 -3.58
N PRO A 51 -2.58 4.91 -3.98
CA PRO A 51 -1.42 5.56 -3.37
C PRO A 51 -1.68 5.82 -1.87
N PRO A 52 -0.63 5.90 -1.04
CA PRO A 52 -0.77 6.41 0.32
C PRO A 52 -1.14 7.90 0.24
N LEU A 53 -2.14 8.32 1.02
CA LEU A 53 -2.56 9.73 1.12
C LEU A 53 -1.95 10.41 2.35
N THR A 54 -1.53 9.62 3.34
CA THR A 54 -0.90 10.13 4.56
C THR A 54 0.50 9.56 4.76
N THR A 55 1.30 10.24 5.59
CA THR A 55 2.65 9.82 5.96
C THR A 55 2.64 8.45 6.63
N GLU A 56 1.62 8.16 7.44
CA GLU A 56 1.45 6.88 8.13
C GLU A 56 1.19 5.74 7.14
N GLU A 57 0.37 5.98 6.11
CA GLU A 57 0.16 5.00 5.03
C GLU A 57 1.43 4.79 4.19
N GLN A 58 2.23 5.84 4.02
CA GLN A 58 3.51 5.77 3.33
C GLN A 58 4.54 4.96 4.13
N ASP A 59 4.60 5.13 5.45
CA ASP A 59 5.46 4.32 6.33
C ASP A 59 5.09 2.83 6.26
N GLN A 60 3.79 2.52 6.28
CA GLN A 60 3.31 1.15 6.08
C GLN A 60 3.71 0.57 4.72
N CYS A 61 3.68 1.40 3.66
CA CYS A 61 4.21 1.00 2.36
C CYS A 61 5.72 0.72 2.44
N PHE A 62 6.51 1.52 3.15
CA PHE A 62 7.95 1.35 3.27
C PHE A 62 8.41 0.17 4.12
N ARG A 63 7.55 -0.35 5.00
CA ARG A 63 7.85 -1.50 5.86
C ARG A 63 7.43 -2.84 5.27
N SER A 64 6.66 -2.83 4.17
CA SER A 64 6.01 -4.02 3.63
C SER A 64 6.71 -4.58 2.39
N LYS A 65 7.97 -5.03 2.54
CA LYS A 65 8.80 -5.52 1.42
C LYS A 65 8.19 -6.69 0.64
N ALA A 66 7.54 -7.62 1.35
CA ALA A 66 7.08 -8.89 0.78
C ALA A 66 5.71 -8.78 0.08
N CYS A 67 4.81 -7.90 0.55
CA CYS A 67 3.47 -7.77 0.02
C CYS A 67 2.86 -6.39 0.35
N CYS A 68 1.72 -6.04 -0.26
CA CYS A 68 1.02 -4.80 0.09
C CYS A 68 0.40 -4.91 1.48
N TRP A 69 0.63 -3.93 2.35
CA TRP A 69 0.09 -3.90 3.71
C TRP A 69 -1.45 -3.97 3.73
N ARG A 70 -2.13 -3.31 2.78
CA ARG A 70 -3.60 -3.39 2.65
C ARG A 70 -4.08 -4.81 2.31
N LEU A 71 -3.32 -5.56 1.52
CA LEU A 71 -3.64 -6.95 1.18
C LEU A 71 -3.34 -7.90 2.35
N ALA A 72 -2.24 -7.65 3.07
CA ALA A 72 -1.91 -8.40 4.28
C ALA A 72 -2.96 -8.21 5.37
N SER A 73 -3.42 -6.97 5.59
CA SER A 73 -4.45 -6.66 6.59
C SER A 73 -5.79 -7.34 6.28
N GLN A 74 -6.20 -7.39 5.01
CA GLN A 74 -7.42 -8.09 4.59
C GLN A 74 -7.34 -9.60 4.85
N ARG A 75 -6.18 -10.22 4.62
CA ARG A 75 -5.96 -11.65 4.92
C ARG A 75 -6.05 -11.93 6.41
N ASN A 76 -5.42 -11.10 7.24
CA ASN A 76 -5.46 -11.26 8.70
C ASN A 76 -6.88 -11.09 9.26
N ALA A 77 -7.67 -10.16 8.70
CA ALA A 77 -9.07 -10.00 9.08
C ALA A 77 -9.91 -11.24 8.74
N ALA A 78 -9.72 -11.82 7.55
CA ALA A 78 -10.43 -13.03 7.14
C ALA A 78 -10.07 -14.26 7.99
N ASP A 79 -8.80 -14.38 8.39
CA ASP A 79 -8.32 -15.49 9.24
C ASP A 79 -8.89 -15.39 10.67
N ALA A 80 -8.92 -14.17 11.23
CA ALA A 80 -9.52 -13.91 12.54
C ALA A 80 -11.03 -14.21 12.58
N SER A 81 -11.77 -13.85 11.52
CA SER A 81 -13.19 -14.20 11.39
C SER A 81 -13.42 -15.71 11.30
N SER A 82 -12.54 -16.43 10.58
CA SER A 82 -12.63 -17.87 10.42
C SER A 82 -12.34 -18.62 11.73
N ALA A 83 -11.42 -18.10 12.56
CA ALA A 83 -11.10 -18.65 13.87
C ALA A 83 -12.20 -18.40 14.92
N ALA A 84 -12.92 -17.29 14.83
CA ALA A 84 -14.04 -16.97 15.72
C ALA A 84 -15.26 -17.87 15.48
N GLU A 85 -15.57 -18.17 14.21
CA GLU A 85 -16.68 -19.06 13.83
C GLU A 85 -16.48 -20.50 14.34
N GLN A 86 -15.24 -21.03 14.27
CA GLN A 86 -14.93 -22.39 14.72
C GLN A 86 -15.05 -22.57 16.25
N ARG A 87 -14.82 -21.52 17.04
CA ARG A 87 -15.02 -21.56 18.50
C ARG A 87 -16.49 -21.54 18.91
N ALA A 88 -17.37 -20.96 18.09
CA ALA A 88 -18.81 -20.92 18.37
C ALA A 88 -19.53 -22.24 18.01
N GLY A 89 -19.02 -23.00 17.04
CA GLY A 89 -19.64 -24.26 16.59
C GLY A 89 -19.46 -25.47 17.51
N THR A 90 -18.38 -25.52 18.31
CA THR A 90 -18.07 -26.69 19.16
C THR A 90 -18.94 -26.79 20.43
N GLN A 91 -19.61 -25.71 20.84
CA GLN A 91 -20.34 -25.69 22.13
C GLN A 91 -21.80 -26.19 22.04
N LYS A 92 -22.31 -26.54 20.84
CA LYS A 92 -23.72 -26.91 20.65
C LYS A 92 -24.01 -28.42 20.62
N SER A 93 -23.00 -29.27 20.72
CA SER A 93 -23.13 -30.74 20.57
C SER A 93 -22.95 -31.54 21.88
N SER A 94 -23.38 -31.00 23.03
CA SER A 94 -23.21 -31.66 24.34
C SER A 94 -24.49 -31.76 25.20
N ARG A 95 -25.69 -31.56 24.62
CA ARG A 95 -26.96 -31.78 25.35
C ARG A 95 -27.97 -32.56 24.52
N VAL A 96 -27.82 -33.88 24.53
CA VAL A 96 -28.96 -34.82 24.45
C VAL A 96 -28.67 -35.96 25.43
N SER A 97 -29.41 -35.99 26.53
CA SER A 97 -29.51 -37.10 27.48
C SER A 97 -30.89 -37.00 28.12
#